data_AF-A0A842NAX1-F1
#
_entry.id   AF-A0A842NAX1-F1
#
_cell.length_a   1.000
_cell.length_b   1.000
_cell.length_c   1.000
_cell.angle_alpha   90.00
_cell.angle_beta   90.00
_cell.angle_gamma   90.00
#
_symmetry.space_group_name_H-M   'P 1'
#
loop_
_entity.id
_entity.type
_entity.pdbx_description
1 polymer ?
#
loop_
_entity_poly.entity_id
_entity_poly.type
_entity_poly.pdbx_seq_one_letter_code
_entity_poly.pdbx_strand_id
1 'polypeptide(L)' 'MSEKYPYITESYKGLSIWYDPLSGKYYANLCEHAKRDKDINAVKAWIRKMKM' A
#
# COMPACT_ATOMS: atom_id res chain seq x y z
N MET A 1 -7.72 -16.59 -18.04
CA MET A 1 -8.03 -15.55 -17.03
C MET A 1 -6.72 -14.84 -16.74
N SER A 2 -6.58 -13.55 -17.03
CA SER A 2 -5.33 -12.83 -16.72
C SER A 2 -5.21 -12.73 -15.20
N GLU A 3 -4.28 -13.48 -14.61
CA GLU A 3 -3.89 -13.32 -13.21
C GLU A 3 -3.36 -11.90 -13.05
N LYS A 4 -4.16 -11.03 -12.44
CA LYS A 4 -3.72 -9.68 -12.11
C LYS A 4 -2.90 -9.76 -10.84
N TYR A 5 -1.58 -9.64 -10.97
CA TYR A 5 -0.66 -9.60 -9.85
C TYR A 5 -0.70 -8.23 -9.16
N PRO A 6 -0.37 -8.17 -7.85
CA PRO A 6 -0.13 -6.91 -7.19
C PRO A 6 0.96 -6.12 -7.90
N TYR A 7 0.76 -4.82 -8.06
CA TYR A 7 1.74 -3.92 -8.69
C TYR A 7 1.99 -2.70 -7.81
N ILE A 8 3.18 -2.13 -7.93
CA ILE A 8 3.53 -0.88 -7.24
C ILE A 8 2.75 0.23 -7.92
N THR A 9 1.90 0.92 -7.16
CA THR A 9 1.14 2.06 -7.68
C THR A 9 1.95 3.34 -7.58
N GLU A 10 2.62 3.58 -6.44
CA GLU A 10 3.45 4.76 -6.21
C GLU A 10 4.40 4.54 -5.03
N SER A 11 5.34 5.47 -4.84
CA SER A 11 6.18 5.53 -3.64
C SER A 11 5.88 6.80 -2.85
N TYR A 12 5.61 6.66 -1.55
CA TYR A 12 5.29 7.77 -0.65
C TYR A 12 6.22 7.78 0.56
N LYS A 13 6.92 8.90 0.81
CA LYS A 13 7.93 9.04 1.88
C LYS A 13 8.96 7.88 1.91
N GLY A 14 9.36 7.39 0.74
CA GLY A 14 10.33 6.29 0.60
C GLY A 14 9.76 4.90 0.92
N LEU A 15 8.44 4.73 0.94
CA LEU A 15 7.77 3.43 1.00
C LEU A 15 6.97 3.18 -0.27
N SER A 16 7.11 1.99 -0.85
CA SER A 16 6.29 1.56 -1.98
C SER A 16 4.89 1.18 -1.53
N ILE A 17 3.89 1.79 -2.16
CA ILE A 17 2.48 1.44 -2.01
C ILE A 17 2.13 0.52 -3.18
N TRP A 18 1.63 -0.66 -2.84
CA TRP A 18 1.22 -1.69 -3.77
C TRP A 18 -0.29 -1.72 -3.87
N TYR A 19 -0.83 -2.00 -5.04
CA TYR A 19 -2.25 -2.27 -5.24
C TYR A 19 -2.43 -3.75 -5.60
N ASP A 20 -3.27 -4.43 -4.84
CA ASP A 20 -3.72 -5.79 -5.13
C ASP A 20 -5.08 -5.74 -5.84
N PRO A 21 -5.12 -6.00 -7.15
CA PRO A 21 -6.36 -5.97 -7.94
C PRO A 21 -7.30 -7.15 -7.64
N LEU A 22 -6.82 -8.23 -7.01
CA LEU A 22 -7.67 -9.36 -6.62
C LEU A 22 -8.56 -9.01 -5.43
N SER A 23 -8.00 -8.31 -4.43
CA SER A 23 -8.76 -7.86 -3.26
C SER A 23 -9.27 -6.41 -3.36
N GLY A 24 -8.81 -5.65 -4.35
CA GLY A 24 -9.12 -4.23 -4.53
C GLY A 24 -8.57 -3.36 -3.40
N LYS A 25 -7.38 -3.69 -2.89
CA LYS A 25 -6.78 -3.03 -1.73
C LYS A 25 -5.37 -2.52 -2.02
N TYR A 26 -5.05 -1.37 -1.47
CA TYR A 26 -3.72 -0.83 -1.37
C TYR A 26 -3.03 -1.34 -0.11
N TYR A 27 -1.72 -1.56 -0.19
CA TYR A 27 -0.93 -1.91 0.98
C TYR A 27 0.47 -1.34 0.92
N ALA A 28 1.03 -1.08 2.10
CA ALA A 28 2.41 -0.71 2.27
C ALA A 28 2.98 -1.44 3.49
N ASN A 29 4.24 -1.82 3.40
CA ASN A 29 4.98 -2.46 4.48
C ASN A 29 6.11 -1.53 4.93
N LEU A 30 6.30 -1.41 6.23
CA LEU A 30 7.38 -0.69 6.88
C LEU A 30 7.94 -1.59 7.99
N CYS A 31 9.09 -2.20 7.73
CA CYS A 31 9.75 -3.15 8.64
C CYS A 31 8.75 -4.22 9.14
N GLU A 32 8.36 -4.16 10.42
CA GLU A 32 7.48 -5.13 11.09
C GLU A 32 5.99 -4.77 10.99
N HIS A 33 5.65 -3.61 10.43
CA HIS A 33 4.27 -3.16 10.31
C HIS A 33 3.79 -3.13 8.85
N ALA A 34 2.60 -3.70 8.63
CA ALA A 34 1.93 -3.67 7.34
C ALA A 34 0.56 -3.01 7.50
N LYS A 35 0.22 -2.11 6.57
CA LYS A 35 -1.13 -1.56 6.47
C LYS A 35 -1.74 -1.94 5.14
N ARG A 36 -2.98 -2.42 5.18
CA ARG A 36 -3.81 -2.73 4.02
C ARG A 36 -5.11 -1.95 4.13
N ASP A 37 -5.55 -1.32 3.05
CA ASP A 37 -6.78 -0.55 3.00
C ASP A 37 -7.35 -0.49 1.58
N LYS A 38 -8.66 -0.22 1.42
CA LYS A 38 -9.26 -0.03 0.08
C LYS A 38 -8.97 1.36 -0.47
N ASP A 39 -8.68 2.31 0.39
CA ASP A 39 -8.33 3.68 0.02
C ASP A 39 -6.82 3.93 0.16
N ILE A 40 -6.22 4.46 -0.90
CA ILE A 40 -4.78 4.76 -0.92
C ILE A 40 -4.41 5.87 0.07
N ASN A 41 -5.31 6.82 0.32
CA ASN A 41 -5.04 7.92 1.25
C ASN A 41 -4.99 7.42 2.70
N ALA A 42 -5.78 6.42 3.07
CA ALA A 42 -5.67 5.75 4.36
C ALA A 42 -4.29 5.11 4.57
N VAL A 43 -3.72 4.46 3.54
CA VAL A 43 -2.36 3.91 3.58
C VAL A 43 -1.33 5.04 3.71
N LYS A 44 -1.46 6.12 2.94
CA LYS A 44 -0.58 7.31 3.05
C LYS A 44 -0.64 7.97 4.42
N ALA A 45 -1.84 8.11 5.00
CA ALA A 45 -2.05 8.67 6.33
C ALA A 45 -1.37 7.81 7.40
N TRP A 46 -1.45 6.50 7.29
CA TRP A 46 -0.71 5.58 8.16
C TRP A 46 0.80 5.73 8.01
N ILE A 47 1.33 5.77 6.78
CA ILE A 47 2.76 6.02 6.53
C ILE A 47 3.20 7.36 7.16
N ARG A 48 2.37 8.39 7.02
CA ARG A 48 2.63 9.71 7.59
C ARG A 48 2.72 9.67 9.11
N LYS A 49 1.89 8.87 9.80
CA LYS A 49 1.93 8.67 11.25
C LYS A 49 3.14 7.86 11.71
N MET A 50 3.57 6.87 10.92
CA MET A 50 4.71 6.00 11.30
C MET A 50 6.07 6.66 11.11
N LYS A 51 6.20 7.58 10.13
CA LYS A 51 7.41 8.38 9.91
C LYS A 51 7.27 9.81 10.47
N MET A 52 6.56 9.96 11.59
CA MET A 52 6.58 11.23 12.36
C MET A 52 7.92 11.40 13.05
#